data_AF-A0A0C3Q186-F1
#
_entry.id   AF-A0A0C3Q186-F1
#
_cell.length_a   1.000
_cell.length_b   1.000
_cell.length_c   1.000
_cell.angle_alpha   90.00
_cell.angle_beta   90.00
_cell.angle_gamma   90.00
#
_symmetry.space_group_name_H-M   'P 1'
#
loop_
_entity.id
_entity.type
_entity.pdbx_description
1 polymer ?
#
loop_
_entity_poly.entity_id
_entity_poly.type
_entity_poly.pdbx_seq_one_letter_code
_entity_poly.pdbx_strand_id
1 'polypeptide(L)' 'MFEGNFSLSYLVKFSFQELTTEKDADAVEAWFKDKDVSKFNLALAQSLDTIRANAKWLERSKDDVADWLKKSKL' A
#
# COMPACT_ATOMS: atom_id res chain seq x y z
N MET A 1 -15.80 16.11 -14.59
CA MET A 1 -15.33 16.00 -13.19
C MET A 1 -14.18 15.01 -13.04
N PHE A 2 -14.13 13.91 -13.82
CA PHE A 2 -13.04 12.91 -13.74
C PHE A 2 -12.14 12.79 -14.99
N GLU A 3 -12.43 13.51 -16.07
CA GLU A 3 -11.48 13.61 -17.20
C GLU A 3 -10.53 14.79 -16.95
N GLY A 4 -9.23 14.47 -16.84
CA GLY A 4 -8.15 15.46 -16.67
C GLY A 4 -7.76 15.80 -15.23
N ASN A 5 -8.32 15.13 -14.21
CA ASN A 5 -8.03 15.43 -12.80
C ASN A 5 -7.41 14.22 -12.08
N PHE A 6 -6.32 14.44 -11.34
CA PHE A 6 -5.57 13.41 -10.59
C PHE A 6 -6.37 12.74 -9.46
N SER A 7 -7.64 13.11 -9.27
CA SER A 7 -8.53 12.61 -8.22
C SER A 7 -8.62 11.08 -8.20
N LEU A 8 -8.67 10.41 -9.38
CA LEU A 8 -8.72 8.94 -9.42
C LEU A 8 -7.41 8.31 -8.92
N SER A 9 -6.26 8.90 -9.25
CA SER A 9 -4.96 8.47 -8.73
C SER A 9 -4.88 8.62 -7.21
N TYR A 10 -5.40 9.73 -6.66
CA TYR A 10 -5.48 9.92 -5.21
C TYR A 10 -6.42 8.93 -4.54
N LEU A 11 -7.58 8.64 -5.14
CA LEU A 11 -8.52 7.64 -4.62
C LEU A 11 -7.87 6.26 -4.54
N VAL A 12 -7.16 5.84 -5.59
CA VAL A 12 -6.41 4.57 -5.59
C VAL A 12 -5.36 4.57 -4.49
N LYS A 13 -4.51 5.61 -4.41
CA LYS A 13 -3.47 5.70 -3.38
C LYS A 13 -4.06 5.61 -1.97
N PHE A 14 -5.02 6.47 -1.63
CA PHE A 14 -5.57 6.54 -0.28
C PHE A 14 -6.37 5.30 0.13
N SER A 15 -6.91 4.55 -0.83
CA SER A 15 -7.61 3.30 -0.53
C SER A 15 -6.67 2.19 -0.06
N PHE A 16 -5.39 2.23 -0.45
CA PHE A 16 -4.48 1.08 -0.29
C PHE A 16 -3.18 1.39 0.47
N GLN A 17 -2.82 2.66 0.67
CA GLN A 17 -1.52 3.05 1.25
C GLN A 17 -1.24 2.53 2.67
N GLU A 18 -2.26 2.18 3.44
CA GLU A 18 -2.14 1.69 4.82
C GLU A 18 -2.04 0.16 4.92
N LEU A 19 -2.12 -0.56 3.79
CA LEU A 19 -1.99 -2.02 3.80
C LEU A 19 -0.52 -2.40 4.02
N THR A 20 -0.30 -3.51 4.72
CA THR A 20 1.01 -3.87 5.28
C THR A 20 1.34 -5.36 5.16
N THR A 21 0.67 -6.10 4.28
CA THR A 21 1.00 -7.51 4.03
C THR A 21 1.17 -7.80 2.55
N GLU A 22 2.02 -8.78 2.22
CA GLU A 22 2.16 -9.25 0.82
C GLU A 22 0.82 -9.78 0.27
N LYS A 23 0.02 -10.43 1.12
CA LYS A 23 -1.33 -10.90 0.76
C LYS A 23 -2.28 -9.77 0.35
N ASP A 24 -2.15 -8.60 0.98
CA ASP A 24 -2.94 -7.43 0.61
C ASP A 24 -2.55 -6.93 -0.79
N ALA A 25 -1.25 -6.91 -1.11
CA ALA A 25 -0.80 -6.54 -2.45
C ALA A 25 -1.31 -7.52 -3.52
N ASP A 26 -1.24 -8.83 -3.24
CA ASP A 26 -1.75 -9.87 -4.14
C ASP A 26 -3.27 -9.75 -4.34
N ALA A 27 -4.03 -9.45 -3.28
CA ALA A 27 -5.47 -9.24 -3.36
C ALA A 27 -5.84 -8.02 -4.21
N VAL A 28 -5.11 -6.90 -4.05
CA VAL A 28 -5.30 -5.69 -4.86
C VAL A 28 -4.96 -5.95 -6.32
N GLU A 29 -3.83 -6.60 -6.61
CA GLU A 29 -3.41 -6.94 -7.96
C GLU A 29 -4.43 -7.87 -8.65
N ALA A 30 -4.92 -8.89 -7.93
CA ALA A 30 -5.95 -9.79 -8.41
C ALA A 30 -7.27 -9.07 -8.69
N TRP A 31 -7.69 -8.12 -7.83
CA TRP A 31 -8.94 -7.37 -8.01
C TRP A 31 -8.95 -6.52 -9.27
N PHE A 32 -7.80 -5.95 -9.66
CA PHE A 32 -7.69 -5.09 -10.84
C PHE A 32 -7.36 -5.82 -12.14
N LYS A 33 -7.03 -7.11 -12.10
CA LYS A 33 -6.57 -7.89 -13.26
C LYS A 33 -7.53 -7.87 -14.46
N ASP A 34 -8.83 -7.75 -14.19
CA ASP A 34 -9.90 -7.78 -15.18
C ASP A 34 -10.55 -6.40 -15.43
N LYS A 35 -9.96 -5.31 -14.93
CA LYS A 35 -10.52 -3.95 -15.00
C LYS A 35 -9.71 -3.05 -15.91
N ASP A 36 -10.38 -2.05 -16.51
CA ASP A 36 -9.67 -0.98 -17.21
C ASP A 36 -9.01 -0.04 -16.19
N VAL A 37 -7.68 -0.12 -16.13
CA VAL A 37 -6.83 0.70 -15.27
C VAL A 37 -6.07 1.78 -16.03
N SER A 38 -6.33 1.96 -17.33
CA SER A 38 -5.55 2.85 -18.21
C SER A 38 -5.42 4.29 -17.69
N LYS A 39 -6.45 4.77 -16.97
CA LYS A 39 -6.49 6.14 -16.40
C LYS A 39 -5.68 6.33 -15.11
N PHE A 40 -5.25 5.25 -14.45
CA PHE A 40 -4.58 5.31 -13.15
C PHE A 40 -3.53 4.20 -12.94
N ASN A 41 -3.07 3.55 -14.01
CA ASN A 41 -2.14 2.43 -13.98
C ASN A 41 -0.88 2.71 -13.14
N LEU A 42 -0.31 3.92 -13.27
CA LEU A 42 0.86 4.34 -12.50
C LEU A 42 0.55 4.44 -11.01
N ALA A 43 -0.61 5.00 -10.63
CA ALA A 43 -1.01 5.10 -9.24
C ALA A 43 -1.30 3.73 -8.62
N LEU A 44 -1.86 2.80 -9.41
CA LEU A 44 -2.04 1.41 -8.99
C LEU A 44 -0.69 0.73 -8.75
N ALA A 45 0.26 0.84 -9.68
CA ALA A 45 1.61 0.28 -9.52
C ALA A 45 2.32 0.84 -8.28
N GLN A 46 2.29 2.17 -8.09
CA GLN A 46 2.87 2.83 -6.91
C GLN A 46 2.19 2.40 -5.60
N SER A 47 0.88 2.13 -5.64
CA SER A 47 0.17 1.63 -4.47
C SER A 47 0.62 0.21 -4.12
N LEU A 48 0.73 -0.69 -5.12
CA LEU A 48 1.27 -2.04 -4.92
C LEU A 48 2.70 -2.02 -4.37
N ASP A 49 3.56 -1.16 -4.90
CA ASP A 49 4.93 -0.98 -4.39
C ASP A 49 4.93 -0.49 -2.94
N THR A 50 4.03 0.44 -2.59
CA THR A 50 3.87 0.94 -1.22
C THR A 50 3.45 -0.17 -0.26
N ILE A 51 2.47 -1.00 -0.62
CA ILE A 51 2.01 -2.12 0.22
C ILE A 51 3.17 -3.09 0.48
N ARG A 52 3.90 -3.48 -0.57
CA ARG A 52 5.04 -4.41 -0.46
C ARG A 52 6.19 -3.80 0.36
N ALA A 53 6.45 -2.50 0.21
CA ALA A 53 7.45 -1.79 1.02
C ALA A 53 7.05 -1.76 2.50
N ASN A 54 5.78 -1.46 2.79
CA ASN A 54 5.23 -1.48 4.14
C ASN A 54 5.31 -2.88 4.77
N ALA A 55 4.98 -3.92 4.02
CA ALA A 55 5.06 -5.30 4.48
C ALA A 55 6.48 -5.69 4.92
N LYS A 56 7.47 -5.38 4.07
CA LYS A 56 8.89 -5.61 4.38
C LYS A 56 9.37 -4.79 5.56
N TRP A 57 8.93 -3.53 5.64
CA TRP A 57 9.28 -2.66 6.77
C TRP A 57 8.73 -3.22 8.08
N LEU A 58 7.45 -3.64 8.08
CA LEU A 58 6.80 -4.21 9.26
C LEU A 58 7.45 -5.53 9.67
N GLU A 59 7.72 -6.45 8.73
CA GLU A 59 8.39 -7.71 9.01
C GLU A 59 9.76 -7.50 9.66
N ARG A 60 10.55 -6.56 9.14
CA ARG A 60 11.88 -6.26 9.67
C ARG A 60 11.84 -5.55 11.02
N SER A 61 10.98 -4.55 11.16
CA SER A 61 11.09 -3.56 12.25
C SER A 61 10.13 -3.80 13.41
N LYS A 62 9.16 -4.71 13.28
CA LYS A 62 8.18 -4.99 14.35
C LYS A 62 8.84 -5.42 15.66
N ASP A 63 9.77 -6.38 15.59
CA ASP A 63 10.39 -6.94 16.79
C ASP A 63 11.36 -5.92 17.43
N ASP A 64 12.14 -5.21 16.62
CA ASP A 64 13.02 -4.12 17.08
C ASP A 64 12.24 -3.04 17.84
N VAL A 65 11.10 -2.60 17.28
CA VAL A 65 10.24 -1.59 17.92
C VAL A 65 9.59 -2.15 19.18
N ALA A 66 9.12 -3.40 19.16
CA ALA A 66 8.53 -4.04 20.33
C ALA A 66 9.56 -4.16 21.48
N ASP A 67 10.80 -4.51 21.18
CA ASP A 67 11.86 -4.62 22.17
C ASP A 67 12.33 -3.26 22.67
N TRP A 68 12.42 -2.25 21.80
CA TRP A 68 12.66 -0.87 22.21
C TRP A 68 11.57 -0.39 23.19
N LEU A 69 10.28 -0.60 22.88
CA LEU A 69 9.18 -0.23 23.78
C LEU A 69 9.23 -0.95 25.14
N LYS A 70 9.63 -2.23 25.17
CA LYS A 70 9.82 -2.98 26.44
C LYS A 70 10.96 -2.39 27.27
N LYS A 71 12.09 -2.03 26.62
CA LYS A 71 13.27 -1.46 27.28
C LYS A 71 13.10 0.00 27.69
N SER A 72 12.32 0.76 26.92
CA SER A 72 12.02 2.18 27.14
C SER A 72 10.88 2.42 28.11
N LYS A 73 10.35 1.37 28.76
CA LYS A 73 9.57 1.57 29.97
C LYS A 73 10.48 2.20 31.05
N LEU A 74 10.11 3.43 31.41
CA LEU A 74 10.27 4.04 32.74
C LEU A 74 10.02 3.02 33.86
#